data_AF-A0A8H4RAY6-F1
#
_entry.id   AF-A0A8H4RAY6-F1
#
_cell.length_a   1.000
_cell.length_b   1.000
_cell.length_c   1.000
_cell.angle_alpha   90.00
_cell.angle_beta   90.00
_cell.angle_gamma   90.00
#
_symmetry.space_group_name_H-M   'P 1'
#
loop_
_entity.id
_entity.type
_entity.pdbx_description
1 polymer ?
#
loop_
_entity_poly.entity_id
_entity_poly.type
_entity_poly.pdbx_seq_one_letter_code
_entity_poly.pdbx_strand_id
1 'polypeptide(L)'
;MAYRGAKPFDVPGLNKTLKVQDLEESRNIYNVLPDDSQQPEILESHIHNLATLFVRNRADGILGIHLAHAHFAIPENTAILGVNYNEPHCRWARTTAIQAMNLSNVHGHIFVLTDHGFHPYEYQTGPIPDLSGVNSAFLPELTDYLNTNNLSTLVRLQIIDQNPAHMLELILPQGTIMLDVSNLNRCVPTRQTG
;
A
#
# COMPACT_ATOMS: atom_id res chain seq x y z
N MET A 1 -10.94 1.39 -36.43
CA MET A 1 -11.54 1.37 -35.08
C MET A 1 -10.40 1.16 -34.09
N ALA A 2 -10.06 2.19 -33.31
CA ALA A 2 -8.97 2.09 -32.34
C ALA A 2 -9.52 1.57 -31.01
N TYR A 3 -9.15 0.34 -30.64
CA TYR A 3 -9.27 -0.13 -29.26
C TYR A 3 -8.35 0.75 -28.40
N ARG A 4 -8.90 1.73 -27.69
CA ARG A 4 -8.23 2.34 -26.54
C ARG A 4 -8.33 1.37 -25.37
N GLY A 5 -7.52 0.31 -25.42
CA GLY A 5 -7.27 -0.54 -24.26
C GLY A 5 -6.62 0.31 -23.18
N ALA A 6 -7.09 0.19 -21.93
CA ALA A 6 -6.43 0.79 -20.78
C ALA A 6 -4.93 0.46 -20.82
N LYS A 7 -4.06 1.43 -20.54
CA LYS A 7 -2.64 1.12 -20.45
C LYS A 7 -2.49 0.21 -19.21
N PRO A 8 -1.69 -0.87 -19.24
CA PRO A 8 -1.52 -1.80 -18.11
C PRO A 8 -1.08 -1.15 -16.79
N PHE A 9 -0.70 0.13 -16.85
CA PHE A 9 -0.19 0.92 -15.74
C PHE A 9 -1.13 2.07 -15.36
N ASP A 10 -2.41 2.01 -15.75
CA ASP A 10 -3.46 2.90 -15.23
C ASP A 10 -3.96 2.36 -13.86
N VAL A 11 -3.25 2.73 -12.79
CA VAL A 11 -3.42 2.24 -11.42
C VAL A 11 -4.45 3.10 -10.67
N PRO A 12 -5.59 2.52 -10.23
CA PRO A 12 -6.61 3.25 -9.47
C PRO A 12 -6.04 3.84 -8.19
N GLY A 13 -6.32 5.11 -7.91
CA GLY A 13 -5.82 5.80 -6.71
C GLY A 13 -4.33 6.13 -6.72
N LEU A 14 -3.64 5.92 -7.86
CA LEU A 14 -2.25 6.34 -8.06
C LEU A 14 -2.11 7.29 -9.28
N ASN A 15 -2.52 6.86 -10.47
CA ASN A 15 -2.49 7.72 -11.67
C ASN A 15 -3.82 7.70 -12.44
N LYS A 16 -4.82 7.04 -11.87
CA LYS A 16 -6.18 6.95 -12.36
C LYS A 16 -7.14 7.23 -11.20
N THR A 17 -8.25 7.92 -11.49
CA THR A 17 -9.30 8.20 -10.50
C THR A 17 -9.89 6.91 -9.92
N LEU A 18 -10.03 6.87 -8.60
CA LEU A 18 -10.70 5.78 -7.88
C LEU A 18 -12.19 5.72 -8.18
N LYS A 19 -12.73 4.51 -8.17
CA LYS A 19 -14.15 4.21 -8.28
C LYS A 19 -14.59 3.31 -7.11
N VAL A 20 -15.90 3.25 -6.91
CA VAL A 20 -16.52 2.36 -5.91
C VAL A 20 -16.12 0.91 -6.13
N GLN A 21 -16.04 0.45 -7.39
CA GLN A 21 -15.64 -0.91 -7.72
C GLN A 21 -14.20 -1.23 -7.27
N ASP A 22 -13.30 -0.24 -7.27
CA ASP A 22 -11.94 -0.45 -6.80
C ASP A 22 -11.93 -0.75 -5.30
N LEU A 23 -12.79 -0.07 -4.53
CA LEU A 23 -12.99 -0.30 -3.09
C LEU A 23 -13.66 -1.66 -2.82
N GLU A 24 -14.62 -2.07 -3.63
CA GLU A 24 -15.26 -3.38 -3.50
C GLU A 24 -14.24 -4.51 -3.71
N GLU A 25 -13.39 -4.38 -4.73
CA GLU A 25 -12.36 -5.36 -5.05
C GLU A 25 -11.24 -5.39 -4.01
N SER A 26 -10.89 -4.25 -3.41
CA SER A 26 -9.91 -4.15 -2.32
C SER A 26 -10.19 -5.12 -1.18
N ARG A 27 -11.48 -5.34 -0.89
CA ARG A 27 -11.93 -6.25 0.16
C ARG A 27 -11.61 -7.70 -0.15
N ASN A 28 -11.87 -8.11 -1.40
CA ASN A 28 -11.61 -9.47 -1.86
C ASN A 28 -10.11 -9.77 -1.80
N ILE A 29 -9.30 -8.80 -2.22
CA ILE A 29 -7.84 -8.86 -2.15
C ILE A 29 -7.37 -8.97 -0.70
N TYR A 30 -7.80 -8.06 0.17
CA TYR A 30 -7.33 -8.00 1.56
C TYR A 30 -7.62 -9.29 2.33
N ASN A 31 -8.83 -9.82 2.19
CA ASN A 31 -9.29 -10.98 2.97
C ASN A 31 -8.62 -12.31 2.57
N VAL A 32 -7.84 -12.35 1.49
CA VAL A 32 -7.04 -13.51 1.10
C VAL A 32 -5.54 -13.34 1.37
N LEU A 33 -5.12 -12.17 1.89
CA LEU A 33 -3.74 -11.97 2.31
C LEU A 33 -3.44 -12.83 3.55
N PRO A 34 -2.22 -13.37 3.66
CA PRO A 34 -1.82 -14.09 4.85
C PRO A 34 -1.57 -13.13 6.01
N ASP A 35 -1.55 -13.70 7.21
CA ASP A 35 -1.07 -13.03 8.41
C ASP A 35 0.43 -12.71 8.28
N ASP A 36 0.87 -11.61 8.89
CA ASP A 36 2.26 -11.18 8.77
C ASP A 36 3.22 -12.22 9.34
N SER A 37 2.88 -12.90 10.43
CA SER A 37 3.71 -13.96 11.01
C SER A 37 4.00 -15.12 10.06
N GLN A 38 3.19 -15.29 9.01
CA GLN A 38 3.31 -16.38 8.02
C GLN A 38 4.12 -16.00 6.79
N GLN A 39 4.46 -14.73 6.62
CA GLN A 39 5.19 -14.27 5.45
C GLN A 39 6.69 -14.59 5.59
N PRO A 40 7.37 -15.07 4.53
CA PRO A 40 8.80 -15.30 4.55
C PRO A 40 9.58 -13.98 4.60
N GLU A 41 10.85 -14.07 4.97
CA GLU A 41 11.79 -12.96 4.80
C GLU A 41 12.10 -12.73 3.32
N ILE A 42 12.27 -11.47 2.93
CA ILE A 42 12.80 -11.12 1.61
C ILE A 42 14.32 -11.21 1.67
N LEU A 43 14.92 -11.92 0.71
CA LEU A 43 16.37 -11.96 0.59
C LEU A 43 16.95 -10.56 0.45
N GLU A 44 18.04 -10.29 1.17
CA GLU A 44 18.74 -9.01 1.16
C GLU A 44 19.12 -8.56 -0.28
N SER A 45 19.45 -9.49 -1.16
CA SER A 45 19.74 -9.19 -2.57
C SER A 45 18.52 -8.62 -3.32
N HIS A 46 17.30 -9.07 -3.02
CA HIS A 46 16.08 -8.48 -3.59
C HIS A 46 15.84 -7.07 -3.05
N ILE A 47 16.08 -6.83 -1.77
CA ILE A 47 15.98 -5.49 -1.16
C ILE A 47 16.92 -4.51 -1.87
N HIS A 48 18.19 -4.88 -2.07
CA HIS A 48 19.17 -4.04 -2.76
C HIS A 48 18.79 -3.77 -4.23
N ASN A 49 18.31 -4.78 -4.94
CA ASN A 49 17.88 -4.65 -6.33
C ASN A 49 16.65 -3.76 -6.47
N LEU A 50 15.66 -3.92 -5.59
CA LEU A 50 14.47 -3.08 -5.52
C LEU A 50 14.87 -1.64 -5.17
N ALA A 51 15.71 -1.41 -4.17
CA ALA A 51 16.21 -0.07 -3.85
C ALA A 51 16.88 0.60 -5.07
N THR A 52 17.72 -0.14 -5.80
CA THR A 52 18.35 0.34 -7.04
C THR A 52 17.32 0.67 -8.13
N LEU A 53 16.23 -0.11 -8.24
CA LEU A 53 15.11 0.15 -9.15
C LEU A 53 14.35 1.43 -8.76
N PHE A 54 14.07 1.65 -7.47
CA PHE A 54 13.38 2.84 -7.00
C PHE A 54 14.20 4.11 -7.23
N VAL A 55 15.48 4.09 -6.85
CA VAL A 55 16.41 5.23 -7.02
C VAL A 55 16.59 5.60 -8.49
N ARG A 56 16.85 4.64 -9.38
CA ARG A 56 17.07 4.95 -10.81
C ARG A 56 15.84 5.60 -11.47
N ASN A 57 14.65 5.31 -10.94
CA ASN A 57 13.38 5.79 -11.44
C ASN A 57 12.85 7.01 -10.66
N ARG A 58 13.62 7.54 -9.69
CA ARG A 58 13.23 8.67 -8.83
C ARG A 58 11.92 8.42 -8.09
N ALA A 59 11.67 7.16 -7.75
CA ALA A 59 10.53 6.73 -6.96
C ALA A 59 10.87 6.69 -5.46
N ASP A 60 12.15 6.71 -5.12
CA ASP A 60 12.63 6.83 -3.75
C ASP A 60 12.12 8.13 -3.10
N GLY A 61 11.78 8.06 -1.82
CA GLY A 61 11.21 9.20 -1.10
C GLY A 61 9.71 9.44 -1.34
N ILE A 62 9.07 8.71 -2.27
CA ILE A 62 7.63 8.81 -2.55
C ILE A 62 6.95 7.44 -2.49
N LEU A 63 7.63 6.42 -3.01
CA LEU A 63 7.16 5.05 -3.07
C LEU A 63 8.13 4.14 -2.32
N GLY A 64 7.60 3.08 -1.74
CA GLY A 64 8.33 2.04 -1.02
C GLY A 64 7.78 0.65 -1.31
N ILE A 65 8.36 -0.35 -0.64
CA ILE A 65 7.87 -1.72 -0.67
C ILE A 65 7.21 -2.07 0.66
N HIS A 66 6.22 -2.94 0.62
CA HIS A 66 5.54 -3.43 1.80
C HIS A 66 5.32 -4.95 1.68
N LEU A 67 5.43 -5.69 2.77
CA LEU A 67 5.10 -7.10 2.82
C LEU A 67 3.60 -7.26 2.79
N ALA A 68 3.11 -8.08 1.87
CA ALA A 68 1.70 -8.37 1.75
C ALA A 68 1.16 -9.02 3.02
N HIS A 69 0.25 -8.39 3.74
CA HIS A 69 -0.41 -9.04 4.86
C HIS A 69 -1.75 -8.39 5.16
N ALA A 70 -2.57 -9.12 5.93
CA ALA A 70 -3.76 -8.63 6.57
C ALA A 70 -3.76 -9.04 8.04
N HIS A 71 -4.38 -8.21 8.87
CA HIS A 71 -4.42 -8.43 10.32
C HIS A 71 -5.75 -9.01 10.81
N PHE A 72 -6.80 -8.89 9.98
CA PHE A 72 -8.16 -9.34 10.27
C PHE A 72 -8.95 -9.47 8.97
N ALA A 73 -10.16 -10.02 9.02
CA ALA A 73 -11.07 -10.01 7.87
C ALA A 73 -11.94 -8.74 7.89
N ILE A 74 -12.10 -8.09 6.74
CA ILE A 74 -12.96 -6.91 6.59
C ILE A 74 -14.40 -7.27 6.13
N PRO A 75 -15.44 -6.69 6.75
CA PRO A 75 -16.84 -6.88 6.39
C PRO A 75 -17.18 -6.49 4.94
N GLU A 76 -18.32 -6.96 4.43
CA GLU A 76 -18.87 -6.50 3.16
C GLU A 76 -19.16 -5.00 3.17
N ASN A 77 -19.12 -4.37 2.00
CA ASN A 77 -19.35 -2.92 1.82
C ASN A 77 -18.42 -2.01 2.63
N THR A 78 -17.24 -2.52 3.01
CA THR A 78 -16.19 -1.77 3.71
C THR A 78 -14.84 -1.94 3.04
N ALA A 79 -13.95 -0.98 3.25
CA ALA A 79 -12.54 -1.02 2.86
C ALA A 79 -11.67 -0.39 3.96
N ILE A 80 -10.36 -0.68 3.95
CA ILE A 80 -9.40 -0.10 4.90
C ILE A 80 -9.06 1.33 4.49
N LEU A 81 -9.34 2.30 5.37
CA LEU A 81 -9.00 3.70 5.17
C LEU A 81 -8.13 4.22 6.30
N GLY A 82 -6.95 4.70 5.94
CA GLY A 82 -6.00 5.43 6.76
C GLY A 82 -6.36 6.90 6.91
N VAL A 83 -6.21 7.39 8.14
CA VAL A 83 -6.32 8.81 8.50
C VAL A 83 -5.13 9.18 9.39
N ASN A 84 -4.43 10.25 9.05
CA ASN A 84 -3.35 10.78 9.88
C ASN A 84 -3.93 11.76 10.93
N TYR A 85 -3.41 11.69 12.15
CA TYR A 85 -3.64 12.63 13.24
C TYR A 85 -2.29 13.23 13.65
N ASN A 86 -2.28 14.43 14.24
CA ASN A 86 -1.04 15.16 14.55
C ASN A 86 -0.71 15.21 16.05
N GLU A 87 -1.65 14.92 16.94
CA GLU A 87 -1.49 15.12 18.39
C GLU A 87 -2.05 13.93 19.21
N PRO A 88 -1.24 12.89 19.51
CA PRO A 88 0.09 12.64 18.97
C PRO A 88 0.04 12.30 17.47
N HIS A 89 1.18 12.41 16.78
CA HIS A 89 1.23 11.99 15.39
C HIS A 89 0.98 10.48 15.28
N CYS A 90 -0.05 10.09 14.56
CA CYS A 90 -0.40 8.69 14.34
C CYS A 90 -1.11 8.50 13.01
N ARG A 91 -1.07 7.28 12.49
CA ARG A 91 -1.91 6.84 11.38
C ARG A 91 -2.87 5.78 11.88
N TRP A 92 -4.16 6.03 11.69
CA TRP A 92 -5.19 5.06 12.01
C TRP A 92 -5.78 4.50 10.71
N ALA A 93 -5.45 3.25 10.40
CA ALA A 93 -6.08 2.49 9.34
C ALA A 93 -7.26 1.71 9.91
N ARG A 94 -8.47 1.92 9.38
CA ARG A 94 -9.66 1.25 9.91
C ARG A 94 -10.64 0.83 8.83
N THR A 95 -11.38 -0.20 9.14
CA THR A 95 -12.56 -0.61 8.38
C THR A 95 -13.54 0.56 8.29
N THR A 96 -13.84 1.00 7.08
CA THR A 96 -14.72 2.14 6.81
C THR A 96 -15.73 1.77 5.73
N ALA A 97 -17.00 2.16 5.93
CA ALA A 97 -18.04 1.91 4.95
C ALA A 97 -17.74 2.63 3.63
N ILE A 98 -17.81 1.92 2.50
CA ILE A 98 -17.52 2.42 1.15
C ILE A 98 -18.36 3.67 0.85
N GLN A 99 -19.65 3.64 1.17
CA GLN A 99 -20.59 4.75 0.96
C GLN A 99 -20.25 6.02 1.77
N ALA A 100 -19.45 5.91 2.82
CA ALA A 100 -19.04 7.04 3.65
C ALA A 100 -17.71 7.67 3.19
N MET A 101 -17.01 7.04 2.23
CA MET A 101 -15.73 7.54 1.74
C MET A 101 -15.92 8.66 0.72
N ASN A 102 -15.21 9.77 0.91
CA ASN A 102 -15.13 10.82 -0.11
C ASN A 102 -14.03 10.49 -1.12
N LEU A 103 -14.40 9.88 -2.26
CA LEU A 103 -13.45 9.49 -3.31
C LEU A 103 -12.65 10.64 -3.91
N SER A 104 -13.09 11.89 -3.76
CA SER A 104 -12.32 13.06 -4.21
C SER A 104 -11.16 13.43 -3.28
N ASN A 105 -11.10 12.85 -2.08
CA ASN A 105 -10.08 13.09 -1.06
C ASN A 105 -9.48 11.78 -0.50
N VAL A 106 -9.46 10.74 -1.32
CA VAL A 106 -8.89 9.43 -0.98
C VAL A 106 -8.00 8.98 -2.13
N HIS A 107 -6.87 8.37 -1.81
CA HIS A 107 -5.96 7.74 -2.76
C HIS A 107 -5.57 6.34 -2.28
N GLY A 108 -5.03 5.51 -3.17
CA GLY A 108 -4.53 4.19 -2.82
C GLY A 108 -3.25 4.30 -2.01
N HIS A 109 -3.10 3.54 -0.93
CA HIS A 109 -1.95 3.59 -0.05
C HIS A 109 -1.00 2.41 -0.26
N ILE A 110 -1.55 1.18 -0.28
CA ILE A 110 -0.80 -0.05 -0.52
C ILE A 110 -1.44 -0.81 -1.66
N PHE A 111 -0.61 -1.28 -2.60
CA PHE A 111 -1.03 -1.84 -3.87
C PHE A 111 -0.47 -3.25 -4.07
N VAL A 112 -1.32 -4.15 -4.54
CA VAL A 112 -0.94 -5.50 -4.99
C VAL A 112 -0.80 -5.53 -6.50
N LEU A 113 0.15 -6.31 -7.01
CA LEU A 113 0.22 -6.62 -8.43
C LEU A 113 -0.76 -7.74 -8.77
N THR A 114 -1.72 -7.46 -9.65
CA THR A 114 -2.71 -8.42 -10.18
C THR A 114 -2.47 -8.66 -11.66
N ASP A 115 -3.23 -9.60 -12.26
CA ASP A 115 -3.23 -9.84 -13.72
C ASP A 115 -3.67 -8.61 -14.55
N HIS A 116 -4.28 -7.62 -13.90
CA HIS A 116 -4.75 -6.38 -14.53
C HIS A 116 -3.88 -5.16 -14.18
N GLY A 117 -2.73 -5.38 -13.54
CA GLY A 117 -1.84 -4.33 -13.05
C GLY A 117 -1.96 -4.11 -11.55
N PHE A 118 -1.37 -3.03 -11.05
CA PHE A 118 -1.44 -2.70 -9.63
C PHE A 118 -2.86 -2.29 -9.22
N HIS A 119 -3.32 -2.83 -8.09
CA HIS A 119 -4.62 -2.50 -7.50
C HIS A 119 -4.45 -2.15 -6.01
N PRO A 120 -5.02 -1.03 -5.53
CA PRO A 120 -4.94 -0.67 -4.13
C PRO A 120 -5.82 -1.59 -3.28
N TYR A 121 -5.33 -2.00 -2.11
CA TYR A 121 -6.12 -2.74 -1.14
C TYR A 121 -6.24 -2.05 0.22
N GLU A 122 -5.39 -1.06 0.48
CA GLU A 122 -5.52 -0.08 1.55
C GLU A 122 -5.52 1.33 0.98
N TYR A 123 -6.24 2.23 1.62
CA TYR A 123 -6.43 3.60 1.16
C TYR A 123 -5.99 4.61 2.22
N GLN A 124 -5.74 5.85 1.81
CA GLN A 124 -5.38 6.94 2.70
C GLN A 124 -6.19 8.19 2.36
N THR A 125 -6.61 8.92 3.40
CA THR A 125 -7.26 10.22 3.26
C THR A 125 -6.23 11.31 2.92
N GLY A 126 -6.61 12.21 2.02
CA GLY A 126 -5.79 13.35 1.62
C GLY A 126 -5.37 13.30 0.15
N PRO A 127 -4.63 14.32 -0.31
CA PRO A 127 -4.14 14.36 -1.67
C PRO A 127 -3.14 13.23 -1.90
N ILE A 128 -3.13 12.73 -3.14
CA ILE A 128 -2.04 11.86 -3.59
C ILE A 128 -0.71 12.64 -3.59
N PRO A 129 0.44 12.03 -3.26
CA PRO A 129 1.74 12.67 -3.46
C PRO A 129 1.97 13.06 -4.92
N ASP A 130 2.84 14.05 -5.12
CA ASP A 130 3.30 14.44 -6.46
C ASP A 130 4.19 13.34 -7.06
N LEU A 131 3.71 12.72 -8.14
CA LEU A 131 4.42 11.69 -8.89
C LEU A 131 5.11 12.23 -10.15
N SER A 132 5.08 13.54 -10.39
CA SER A 132 5.61 14.15 -11.63
C SER A 132 7.11 13.90 -11.84
N GLY A 133 7.86 13.70 -10.74
CA GLY A 133 9.28 13.37 -10.78
C GLY A 133 9.58 11.89 -11.04
N VAL A 134 8.60 10.99 -10.85
CA VAL A 134 8.78 9.55 -11.00
C VAL A 134 8.79 9.19 -12.49
N ASN A 135 9.79 8.39 -12.90
CA ASN A 135 9.90 7.96 -14.29
C ASN A 135 8.71 7.05 -14.67
N SER A 136 8.08 7.33 -15.82
CA SER A 136 7.00 6.50 -16.38
C SER A 136 7.36 5.03 -16.60
N ALA A 137 8.65 4.70 -16.69
CA ALA A 137 9.15 3.32 -16.78
C ALA A 137 9.07 2.53 -15.45
N PHE A 138 8.86 3.22 -14.32
CA PHE A 138 8.91 2.62 -12.98
C PHE A 138 7.95 1.44 -12.80
N LEU A 139 6.65 1.64 -13.04
CA LEU A 139 5.65 0.58 -12.86
C LEU A 139 5.87 -0.64 -13.77
N PRO A 140 6.21 -0.46 -15.07
CA PRO A 140 6.65 -1.57 -15.92
C PRO A 140 7.85 -2.33 -15.35
N GLU A 141 8.93 -1.63 -15.00
CA GLU A 141 10.15 -2.26 -14.48
C GLU A 141 9.90 -3.00 -13.17
N LEU A 142 9.12 -2.41 -12.27
CA LEU A 142 8.75 -3.04 -11.00
C LEU A 142 7.91 -4.31 -11.26
N THR A 143 6.94 -4.24 -12.17
CA THR A 143 6.12 -5.40 -12.56
C THR A 143 6.97 -6.54 -13.08
N ASP A 144 7.88 -6.25 -14.02
CA ASP A 144 8.78 -7.23 -14.61
C ASP A 144 9.71 -7.85 -13.56
N TYR A 145 10.25 -7.03 -12.66
CA TYR A 145 11.10 -7.49 -11.57
C TYR A 145 10.34 -8.43 -10.62
N LEU A 146 9.15 -8.04 -10.17
CA LEU A 146 8.34 -8.85 -9.25
C LEU A 146 7.94 -10.19 -9.86
N ASN A 147 7.52 -10.20 -11.13
CA ASN A 147 7.12 -11.42 -11.82
C ASN A 147 8.31 -12.35 -12.09
N THR A 148 9.42 -11.80 -12.61
CA THR A 148 10.62 -12.61 -12.94
C THR A 148 11.22 -13.28 -11.71
N ASN A 149 11.09 -12.67 -10.54
CA ASN A 149 11.65 -13.17 -9.29
C ASN A 149 10.62 -13.88 -8.39
N ASN A 150 9.38 -14.11 -8.87
CA ASN A 150 8.29 -14.71 -8.08
C ASN A 150 7.98 -13.97 -6.76
N LEU A 151 8.07 -12.64 -6.77
CA LEU A 151 7.84 -11.79 -5.60
C LEU A 151 6.46 -11.13 -5.61
N SER A 152 5.65 -11.29 -6.67
CA SER A 152 4.35 -10.63 -6.83
C SER A 152 3.34 -10.96 -5.73
N THR A 153 3.42 -12.14 -5.12
CA THR A 153 2.56 -12.54 -3.99
C THR A 153 3.05 -12.00 -2.64
N LEU A 154 4.34 -11.66 -2.53
CA LEU A 154 5.00 -11.26 -1.29
C LEU A 154 5.15 -9.74 -1.14
N VAL A 155 5.56 -9.07 -2.22
CA VAL A 155 5.90 -7.64 -2.22
C VAL A 155 4.72 -6.82 -2.74
N ARG A 156 4.47 -5.70 -2.08
CA ARG A 156 3.49 -4.68 -2.43
C ARG A 156 4.19 -3.36 -2.67
N LEU A 157 3.57 -2.51 -3.47
CA LEU A 157 3.97 -1.12 -3.62
C LEU A 157 3.25 -0.31 -2.54
N GLN A 158 3.95 0.59 -1.87
CA GLN A 158 3.38 1.49 -0.88
C GLN A 158 3.72 2.94 -1.21
N ILE A 159 2.79 3.85 -0.93
CA ILE A 159 3.10 5.29 -0.86
C ILE A 159 3.68 5.59 0.51
N ILE A 160 4.90 6.13 0.58
CA ILE A 160 5.55 6.43 1.85
C ILE A 160 5.05 7.76 2.42
N ASP A 161 5.07 7.87 3.75
CA ASP A 161 4.84 9.17 4.39
C ASP A 161 6.04 10.10 4.17
N GLN A 162 5.77 11.41 4.02
CA GLN A 162 6.81 12.42 3.86
C GLN A 162 7.59 12.66 5.15
N ASN A 163 7.05 12.24 6.30
CA ASN A 163 7.73 12.34 7.59
C ASN A 163 7.83 10.95 8.24
N PRO A 164 8.71 10.07 7.74
CA PRO A 164 8.83 8.71 8.25
C PRO A 164 9.35 8.74 9.69
N ALA A 165 8.46 8.46 10.65
CA ALA A 165 8.83 8.21 12.03
C ALA A 165 9.08 6.71 12.24
N HIS A 166 9.87 6.36 13.26
CA HIS A 166 9.99 4.98 13.73
C HIS A 166 8.68 4.59 14.43
N MET A 167 7.72 4.13 13.65
CA MET A 167 6.39 3.76 14.14
C MET A 167 6.30 2.26 14.40
N LEU A 168 5.56 1.90 15.46
CA LEU A 168 5.07 0.55 15.65
C LEU A 168 3.58 0.52 15.29
N GLU A 169 3.19 -0.54 14.59
CA GLU A 169 1.79 -0.83 14.30
C GLU A 169 1.15 -1.63 15.43
N LEU A 170 0.04 -1.13 15.97
CA LEU A 170 -0.79 -1.83 16.96
C LEU A 170 -2.04 -2.39 16.27
N ILE A 171 -2.25 -3.70 16.42
CA ILE A 171 -3.40 -4.40 15.82
C ILE A 171 -4.62 -4.29 16.74
N LEU A 172 -5.73 -3.81 16.19
CA LEU A 172 -7.04 -3.73 16.84
C LEU A 172 -8.05 -4.63 16.09
N PRO A 173 -9.22 -4.95 16.66
CA PRO A 173 -10.16 -5.89 16.03
C PRO A 173 -10.65 -5.51 14.63
N GLN A 174 -10.66 -4.22 14.26
CA GLN A 174 -11.15 -3.72 12.96
C GLN A 174 -10.30 -2.57 12.40
N GLY A 175 -9.04 -2.51 12.81
CA GLY A 175 -8.11 -1.48 12.37
C GLY A 175 -6.72 -1.67 12.95
N THR A 176 -5.81 -0.83 12.52
CA THR A 176 -4.48 -0.72 13.09
C THR A 176 -4.14 0.73 13.37
N ILE A 177 -3.31 0.95 14.39
CA ILE A 177 -2.81 2.29 14.71
C ILE A 177 -1.30 2.24 14.68
N MET A 178 -0.69 3.03 13.79
CA MET A 178 0.74 3.29 13.79
C MET A 178 1.03 4.51 14.66
N LEU A 179 1.91 4.33 15.64
CA LEU A 179 2.35 5.37 16.58
C LEU A 179 3.86 5.38 16.64
N ASP A 180 4.44 6.57 16.77
CA ASP A 180 5.88 6.70 17.09
C ASP A 180 6.20 5.94 18.39
N VAL A 181 7.30 5.19 18.38
CA VAL A 181 7.74 4.35 19.50
C VAL A 181 7.87 5.12 20.81
N SER A 182 8.19 6.42 20.78
CA SER A 182 8.29 7.28 21.96
C SER A 182 6.94 7.49 22.66
N ASN A 183 5.82 7.30 21.97
CA ASN A 183 4.48 7.38 22.53
C ASN A 183 3.98 6.04 23.10
N LEU A 184 4.77 4.97 22.97
CA LEU A 184 4.39 3.62 23.37
C LEU A 184 5.19 3.16 24.58
N ASN A 185 4.49 2.60 25.56
CA ASN A 185 5.12 2.00 26.73
C ASN A 185 5.09 0.48 26.61
N ARG A 186 6.27 -0.15 26.76
CA ARG A 186 6.43 -1.62 26.89
C ARG A 186 5.96 -2.43 25.67
N CYS A 187 5.88 -1.82 24.49
CA CYS A 187 5.68 -2.55 23.23
C CYS A 187 7.03 -3.08 22.72
N VAL A 188 7.03 -4.28 22.15
CA VAL A 188 8.21 -4.91 21.55
C VAL A 188 7.90 -5.20 20.09
N PRO A 189 8.74 -4.79 19.13
CA PRO A 189 8.53 -5.09 17.72
C PRO A 189 8.64 -6.60 17.49
N THR A 190 7.70 -7.16 16.74
CA THR A 190 7.68 -8.57 16.35
C THR A 190 8.14 -8.78 14.92
N ARG A 191 7.87 -7.80 14.03
CA ARG A 191 8.13 -7.92 12.59
C ARG A 191 8.24 -6.55 11.93
N GLN A 192 9.06 -6.46 10.89
CA GLN A 192 9.11 -5.31 9.99
C GLN A 192 8.38 -5.67 8.68
N THR A 193 7.42 -4.84 8.29
CA THR A 193 6.55 -5.09 7.14
C THR A 193 6.61 -4.01 6.06
N GLY A 194 7.30 -2.89 6.30
CA GLY A 194 7.52 -1.80 5.34
C GLY A 194 8.79 -1.02 5.66
#